data_AF-A0AAP4UFY0-F1
#
_entry.id   AF-A0AAP4UFY0-F1
#
_cell.length_a   1.000
_cell.length_b   1.000
_cell.length_c   1.000
_cell.angle_alpha   90.00
_cell.angle_beta   90.00
_cell.angle_gamma   90.00
#
_symmetry.space_group_name_H-M   'P 1'
#
loop_
_entity.id
_entity.type
_entity.pdbx_description
1 polymer ?
#
loop_
_entity_poly.entity_id
_entity_poly.type
_entity_poly.pdbx_seq_one_letter_code
_entity_poly.pdbx_strand_id
1 'polypeptide(L)'
;PEPEPEPEPEPKVEEAVTQAAPVIQAEPAAEVEAETTSEPEAVTAEAEPTLETQPEPATNDLALPTTGAWAGEVFTGLVAKHDVNADAAVQHQSLLNIIGHSYKLRKQAEYCQYGAQLTDIYLSTFEQYQQDNKIAADEKGPGFMQLSTMLNDTKQFDKAIAVCQQAMTYQLSDGTVTGFEGRINRIEKAKSKAGD
;
A
#
# COMPACT_ATOMS: atom_id res chain seq x y z
N PRO A 1 -59.34 5.28 -29.73
CA PRO A 1 -59.65 5.60 -28.32
C PRO A 1 -58.43 5.22 -27.48
N GLU A 2 -57.61 6.20 -27.14
CA GLU A 2 -56.83 6.21 -25.90
C GLU A 2 -57.52 7.26 -25.02
N PRO A 3 -57.78 6.94 -23.74
CA PRO A 3 -56.87 7.28 -22.63
C PRO A 3 -56.91 6.15 -21.55
N GLU A 4 -56.18 6.07 -20.45
CA GLU A 4 -55.12 6.81 -19.76
C GLU A 4 -54.56 5.84 -18.68
N PRO A 5 -53.42 6.17 -18.04
CA PRO A 5 -52.69 5.33 -17.09
C PRO A 5 -53.11 5.59 -15.63
N GLU A 6 -52.92 4.62 -14.73
CA GLU A 6 -52.95 4.81 -13.26
C GLU A 6 -52.16 3.69 -12.54
N PRO A 7 -51.69 3.87 -11.30
CA PRO A 7 -50.83 4.95 -10.81
C PRO A 7 -49.64 4.42 -9.98
N GLU A 8 -48.53 5.19 -9.90
CA GLU A 8 -47.60 5.11 -8.76
C GLU A 8 -48.24 5.70 -7.50
N PRO A 9 -47.92 5.16 -6.32
CA PRO A 9 -47.74 6.04 -5.16
C PRO A 9 -46.33 5.94 -4.56
N GLU A 10 -45.80 7.13 -4.28
CA GLU A 10 -44.53 7.50 -3.67
C GLU A 10 -44.45 7.18 -2.14
N PRO A 11 -43.62 7.87 -1.31
CA PRO A 11 -42.57 7.27 -0.52
C PRO A 11 -42.94 7.14 0.98
N LYS A 12 -42.26 6.27 1.71
CA LYS A 12 -42.29 6.30 3.19
C LYS A 12 -41.06 7.00 3.73
N VAL A 13 -41.27 8.24 4.15
CA VAL A 13 -40.45 8.98 5.12
C VAL A 13 -41.04 8.72 6.50
N GLU A 14 -40.24 8.22 7.45
CA GLU A 14 -40.37 8.29 8.93
C GLU A 14 -39.43 7.21 9.49
N GLU A 15 -38.52 7.41 10.44
CA GLU A 15 -38.49 8.31 11.59
C GLU A 15 -37.06 8.76 11.94
N ALA A 16 -37.00 9.96 12.49
CA ALA A 16 -35.86 10.54 13.17
C ALA A 16 -35.59 9.84 14.51
N VAL A 17 -34.30 9.67 14.85
CA VAL A 17 -33.85 9.70 16.24
C VAL A 17 -32.68 10.66 16.34
N THR A 18 -33.01 11.84 16.84
CA THR A 18 -32.17 12.80 17.53
C THR A 18 -31.33 12.13 18.61
N GLN A 19 -30.03 12.42 18.64
CA GLN A 19 -29.35 12.59 19.91
C GLN A 19 -28.28 13.69 19.80
N ALA A 20 -28.47 14.68 20.64
CA ALA A 20 -27.68 15.88 20.79
C ALA A 20 -26.34 15.60 21.50
N ALA A 21 -25.42 16.55 21.30
CA ALA A 21 -24.03 16.63 21.74
C ALA A 21 -23.79 16.46 23.26
N PRO A 22 -22.51 16.43 23.70
CA PRO A 22 -21.97 17.72 24.10
C PRO A 22 -20.52 18.02 23.65
N VAL A 23 -20.35 19.34 23.47
CA VAL A 23 -19.14 20.14 23.41
C VAL A 23 -18.16 19.82 24.53
N ILE A 24 -16.87 19.70 24.20
CA ILE A 24 -15.77 20.05 25.12
C ILE A 24 -14.88 21.08 24.43
N GLN A 25 -14.96 22.31 24.94
CA GLN A 25 -13.97 23.37 24.79
C GLN A 25 -12.83 23.14 25.78
N ALA A 26 -11.59 23.45 25.39
CA ALA A 26 -10.63 24.31 26.11
C ALA A 26 -9.16 23.95 25.80
N GLU A 27 -8.51 24.81 25.01
CA GLU A 27 -7.13 25.26 25.23
C GLU A 27 -7.03 25.96 26.61
N PRO A 28 -5.85 26.09 27.30
CA PRO A 28 -4.66 26.75 26.72
C PRO A 28 -3.25 26.38 27.25
N ALA A 29 -2.27 26.89 26.49
CA ALA A 29 -0.98 27.48 26.89
C ALA A 29 -0.01 26.73 27.82
N ALA A 30 1.16 26.39 27.27
CA ALA A 30 2.44 26.58 27.97
C ALA A 30 3.53 26.91 26.94
N GLU A 31 3.83 28.20 26.88
CA GLU A 31 4.99 28.84 26.29
C GLU A 31 6.16 28.68 27.29
N VAL A 32 7.29 28.12 26.84
CA VAL A 32 8.60 28.39 27.48
C VAL A 32 9.66 28.46 26.38
N GLU A 33 10.26 29.64 26.32
CA GLU A 33 11.37 30.08 25.49
C GLU A 33 12.73 29.46 25.89
N ALA A 34 13.73 29.80 25.06
CA ALA A 34 15.15 30.03 25.38
C ALA A 34 16.18 28.95 24.94
N GLU A 35 16.74 29.20 23.76
CA GLU A 35 18.17 29.42 23.47
C GLU A 35 19.25 28.65 24.26
N THR A 36 20.14 27.95 23.55
CA THR A 36 21.59 28.23 23.39
C THR A 36 22.24 27.04 22.67
N THR A 37 22.69 27.20 21.41
CA THR A 37 24.08 27.49 21.02
C THR A 37 25.11 26.54 21.62
N SER A 38 25.68 25.65 20.79
CA SER A 38 27.13 25.37 20.68
C SER A 38 27.38 24.18 19.73
N GLU A 39 27.73 24.50 18.48
CA GLU A 39 28.73 23.74 17.71
C GLU A 39 30.11 24.40 17.98
N PRO A 40 31.25 23.89 17.48
CA PRO A 40 31.61 22.51 17.09
C PRO A 40 32.94 22.08 17.74
N GLU A 41 33.18 20.79 17.97
CA GLU A 41 34.55 20.26 17.99
C GLU A 41 34.65 18.91 17.27
N ALA A 42 35.76 18.80 16.56
CA ALA A 42 36.07 17.85 15.52
C ALA A 42 36.71 16.56 16.06
N VAL A 43 37.17 15.75 15.09
CA VAL A 43 38.15 14.64 15.21
C VAL A 43 37.44 13.33 15.65
N THR A 44 37.45 12.22 14.91
CA THR A 44 38.53 11.64 14.11
C THR A 44 37.93 10.58 13.18
N ALA A 45 38.52 10.47 11.99
CA ALA A 45 38.31 9.35 11.09
C ALA A 45 38.90 8.06 11.68
N GLU A 46 38.09 7.00 11.76
CA GLU A 46 38.54 5.63 11.51
C GLU A 46 37.49 4.96 10.63
N ALA A 47 37.85 4.85 9.34
CA ALA A 47 37.10 4.10 8.36
C ALA A 47 37.41 2.61 8.56
N GLU A 48 36.51 1.89 9.20
CA GLU A 48 36.42 0.44 9.03
C GLU A 48 35.54 0.16 7.81
N PRO A 49 36.03 -0.54 6.77
CA PRO A 49 35.18 -0.96 5.67
C PRO A 49 34.43 -2.22 6.13
N THR A 50 33.34 -2.05 6.87
CA THR A 50 32.36 -3.13 7.03
C THR A 50 31.71 -3.36 5.68
N LEU A 51 31.99 -4.54 5.10
CA LEU A 51 31.37 -5.10 3.91
C LEU A 51 29.88 -4.72 3.82
N GLU A 52 29.59 -3.70 3.01
CA GLU A 52 28.27 -3.54 2.43
C GLU A 52 28.02 -4.78 1.58
N THR A 53 27.15 -5.65 2.09
CA THR A 53 26.52 -6.67 1.26
C THR A 53 25.79 -5.92 0.16
N GLN A 54 26.38 -5.95 -1.03
CA GLN A 54 25.78 -5.42 -2.26
C GLN A 54 24.32 -5.87 -2.32
N PRO A 55 23.35 -4.98 -2.51
CA PRO A 55 22.04 -5.40 -2.98
C PRO A 55 22.27 -6.09 -4.33
N GLU A 56 21.83 -7.34 -4.43
CA GLU A 56 21.91 -8.11 -5.67
C GLU A 56 21.31 -7.27 -6.81
N PRO A 57 21.93 -7.27 -8.01
CA PRO A 57 21.45 -6.48 -9.12
C PRO A 57 20.03 -6.94 -9.47
N ALA A 58 19.11 -5.98 -9.47
CA ALA A 58 17.77 -6.15 -10.02
C ALA A 58 17.90 -6.44 -11.52
N THR A 59 18.08 -7.71 -11.87
CA THR A 59 17.71 -8.20 -13.19
C THR A 59 16.20 -8.04 -13.27
N ASN A 60 15.75 -7.04 -14.03
CA ASN A 60 14.38 -6.92 -14.53
C ASN A 60 14.08 -8.09 -15.48
N ASP A 61 14.18 -9.31 -14.96
CA ASP A 61 13.50 -10.46 -15.49
C ASP A 61 12.13 -10.41 -14.81
N LEU A 62 11.05 -10.21 -15.59
CA LEU A 62 9.67 -10.15 -15.08
C LEU A 62 9.21 -11.48 -14.44
N ALA A 63 10.13 -12.45 -14.30
CA ALA A 63 9.94 -13.66 -13.56
C ALA A 63 9.75 -13.40 -12.06
N LEU A 64 8.86 -14.18 -11.43
CA LEU A 64 8.67 -14.12 -9.99
C LEU A 64 9.94 -14.59 -9.25
N PRO A 65 10.26 -13.99 -8.08
CA PRO A 65 11.33 -14.49 -7.24
C PRO A 65 11.14 -15.97 -6.89
N THR A 66 12.24 -16.72 -6.75
CA THR A 66 12.14 -18.14 -6.38
C THR A 66 11.71 -18.29 -4.92
N THR A 67 10.75 -19.18 -4.64
CA THR A 67 10.33 -19.49 -3.27
C THR A 67 11.37 -20.36 -2.56
N GLY A 68 11.70 -20.03 -1.31
CA GLY A 68 12.60 -20.84 -0.47
C GLY A 68 11.87 -21.96 0.28
N ALA A 69 12.61 -22.75 1.07
CA ALA A 69 12.08 -23.84 1.88
C ALA A 69 11.08 -23.39 2.98
N TRP A 70 11.00 -22.08 3.25
CA TRP A 70 10.02 -21.46 4.13
C TRP A 70 8.60 -21.43 3.53
N ALA A 71 8.48 -21.55 2.20
CA ALA A 71 7.19 -21.47 1.53
C ALA A 71 6.39 -22.76 1.70
N GLY A 72 5.24 -22.66 2.37
CA GLY A 72 4.27 -23.76 2.43
C GLY A 72 3.72 -24.13 1.05
N GLU A 73 3.27 -25.38 0.88
CA GLU A 73 2.77 -25.94 -0.39
C GLU A 73 1.72 -25.07 -1.08
N VAL A 74 0.83 -24.45 -0.30
CA VAL A 74 -0.21 -23.54 -0.83
C VAL A 74 0.42 -22.33 -1.52
N PHE A 75 1.46 -21.74 -0.93
CA PHE A 75 2.12 -20.56 -1.49
C PHE A 75 2.95 -20.94 -2.72
N THR A 76 3.73 -22.02 -2.63
CA THR A 76 4.49 -22.55 -3.76
C THR A 76 3.58 -22.88 -4.94
N GLY A 77 2.40 -23.44 -4.67
CA GLY A 77 1.38 -23.71 -5.68
C GLY A 77 0.74 -22.46 -6.29
N LEU A 78 0.69 -21.32 -5.57
CA LEU A 78 0.25 -20.04 -6.13
C LEU A 78 1.30 -19.46 -7.07
N VAL A 79 2.57 -19.47 -6.65
CA VAL A 79 3.70 -18.96 -7.44
C VAL A 79 3.88 -19.80 -8.70
N ALA A 80 3.79 -21.14 -8.62
CA ALA A 80 3.93 -22.03 -9.76
C ALA A 80 2.80 -21.92 -10.80
N LYS A 81 1.62 -21.40 -10.41
CA LYS A 81 0.49 -21.16 -11.31
C LYS A 81 0.58 -19.84 -12.06
N HIS A 82 1.47 -18.94 -11.66
CA HIS A 82 1.64 -17.68 -12.35
C HIS A 82 2.29 -17.93 -13.71
N ASP A 83 1.57 -17.57 -14.77
CA ASP A 83 2.06 -17.66 -16.14
C ASP A 83 2.34 -16.26 -16.68
N VAL A 84 3.62 -15.99 -16.96
CA VAL A 84 4.10 -14.72 -17.51
C VAL A 84 3.69 -14.50 -18.98
N ASN A 85 3.15 -15.52 -19.64
CA ASN A 85 2.65 -15.44 -21.02
C ASN A 85 1.12 -15.36 -21.09
N ALA A 86 0.43 -15.41 -19.95
CA ALA A 86 -1.01 -15.21 -19.89
C ALA A 86 -1.38 -13.75 -20.19
N ASP A 87 -2.66 -13.47 -20.40
CA ASP A 87 -3.16 -12.11 -20.55
C ASP A 87 -3.00 -11.28 -19.25
N ALA A 88 -2.99 -9.95 -19.40
CA ALA A 88 -2.75 -9.02 -18.30
C ALA A 88 -3.76 -9.17 -17.15
N ALA A 89 -5.01 -9.55 -17.43
CA ALA A 89 -6.02 -9.76 -16.40
C ALA A 89 -5.75 -11.04 -15.58
N VAL A 90 -5.38 -12.14 -16.24
CA VAL A 90 -4.97 -13.38 -15.56
C VAL A 90 -3.69 -13.17 -14.75
N GLN A 91 -2.70 -12.47 -15.31
CA GLN A 91 -1.46 -12.14 -14.58
C GLN A 91 -1.74 -11.28 -13.35
N HIS A 92 -2.54 -10.22 -13.50
CA HIS A 92 -2.94 -9.34 -12.41
C HIS A 92 -3.64 -10.11 -11.29
N GLN A 93 -4.62 -10.94 -11.64
CA GLN A 93 -5.35 -11.76 -10.66
C GLN A 93 -4.43 -12.77 -9.95
N SER A 94 -3.50 -13.40 -10.68
CA SER A 94 -2.52 -14.30 -10.09
C SER A 94 -1.61 -13.57 -9.10
N LEU A 95 -1.11 -12.38 -9.46
CA LEU A 95 -0.29 -11.55 -8.59
C LEU A 95 -1.06 -11.11 -7.34
N LEU A 96 -2.32 -10.70 -7.47
CA LEU A 96 -3.17 -10.37 -6.32
C LEU A 96 -3.31 -11.55 -5.35
N ASN A 97 -3.41 -12.78 -5.85
CA ASN A 97 -3.48 -13.97 -5.00
C ASN A 97 -2.17 -14.19 -4.23
N ILE A 98 -1.02 -14.04 -4.90
CA ILE A 98 0.30 -14.20 -4.28
C ILE A 98 0.54 -13.09 -3.25
N ILE A 99 0.36 -11.83 -3.63
CA ILE A 99 0.49 -10.66 -2.76
C ILE A 99 -0.45 -10.78 -1.57
N GLY A 100 -1.71 -11.17 -1.80
CA GLY A 100 -2.70 -11.36 -0.75
C GLY A 100 -2.33 -12.47 0.23
N HIS A 101 -1.68 -13.54 -0.24
CA HIS A 101 -1.16 -14.59 0.63
C HIS A 101 0.04 -14.09 1.45
N SER A 102 1.01 -13.45 0.82
CA SER A 102 2.17 -12.83 1.48
C SER A 102 1.74 -11.83 2.55
N TYR A 103 0.75 -10.99 2.24
CA TYR A 103 0.21 -9.99 3.16
C TYR A 103 -0.43 -10.62 4.41
N LYS A 104 -1.18 -11.72 4.26
CA LYS A 104 -1.77 -12.46 5.39
C LYS A 104 -0.69 -13.00 6.34
N LEU A 105 0.45 -13.41 5.78
CA LEU A 105 1.58 -13.98 6.51
C LEU A 105 2.72 -12.98 6.76
N ARG A 106 2.51 -11.67 6.54
CA ARG A 106 3.55 -10.63 6.60
C ARG A 106 4.28 -10.49 7.95
N LYS A 107 3.75 -11.11 9.01
CA LYS A 107 4.45 -11.19 10.30
C LYS A 107 5.67 -12.13 10.25
N GLN A 108 5.72 -13.01 9.25
CA GLN A 108 6.87 -13.82 8.91
C GLN A 108 7.73 -13.03 7.92
N ALA A 109 9.02 -12.88 8.23
CA ALA A 109 9.91 -11.96 7.51
C ALA A 109 10.04 -12.35 6.04
N GLU A 110 10.12 -13.65 5.74
CA GLU A 110 10.31 -14.20 4.41
C GLU A 110 9.11 -13.89 3.51
N TYR A 111 7.88 -14.06 4.01
CA TYR A 111 6.66 -13.70 3.28
C TYR A 111 6.55 -12.20 3.04
N CYS A 112 6.92 -11.38 4.03
CA CYS A 112 6.89 -9.93 3.91
C CYS A 112 7.91 -9.44 2.87
N GLN A 113 9.14 -9.95 2.93
CA GLN A 113 10.21 -9.62 1.98
C GLN A 113 9.86 -10.08 0.57
N TYR A 114 9.35 -11.31 0.42
CA TYR A 114 8.92 -11.82 -0.89
C TYR A 114 7.81 -10.95 -1.48
N GLY A 115 6.77 -10.64 -0.69
CA GLY A 115 5.68 -9.77 -1.13
C GLY A 115 6.16 -8.38 -1.54
N ALA A 116 7.11 -7.80 -0.81
CA ALA A 116 7.70 -6.51 -1.16
C ALA A 116 8.45 -6.54 -2.50
N GLN A 117 9.15 -7.65 -2.82
CA GLN A 117 9.87 -7.82 -4.09
C GLN A 117 8.95 -7.88 -5.31
N LEU A 118 7.67 -8.24 -5.15
CA LEU A 118 6.69 -8.28 -6.25
C LEU A 118 6.23 -6.91 -6.73
N THR A 119 6.70 -5.82 -6.11
CA THR A 119 6.16 -4.48 -6.35
C THR A 119 6.33 -4.06 -7.80
N ASP A 120 7.54 -4.16 -8.34
CA ASP A 120 7.82 -3.69 -9.70
C ASP A 120 7.07 -4.52 -10.76
N ILE A 121 7.02 -5.85 -10.56
CA ILE A 121 6.24 -6.78 -11.39
C ILE A 121 4.76 -6.40 -11.37
N TYR A 122 4.19 -6.19 -10.18
CA TYR A 122 2.79 -5.83 -10.04
C TYR A 122 2.45 -4.49 -10.67
N LEU A 123 3.29 -3.46 -10.51
CA LEU A 123 3.06 -2.15 -11.11
C LEU A 123 3.06 -2.25 -12.65
N SER A 124 4.01 -2.99 -13.22
CA SER A 124 4.08 -3.21 -14.67
C SER A 124 2.87 -3.97 -15.20
N THR A 125 2.47 -5.07 -14.54
CA THR A 125 1.27 -5.83 -14.93
C THR A 125 0.00 -5.00 -14.77
N PHE A 126 -0.11 -4.19 -13.72
CA PHE A 126 -1.30 -3.35 -13.49
C PHE A 126 -1.44 -2.26 -14.54
N GLU A 127 -0.33 -1.67 -14.99
CA GLU A 127 -0.34 -0.69 -16.07
C GLU A 127 -0.89 -1.29 -17.38
N GLN A 128 -0.46 -2.51 -17.73
CA GLN A 128 -1.00 -3.23 -18.89
C GLN A 128 -2.49 -3.57 -18.69
N TYR A 129 -2.85 -4.05 -17.49
CA TYR A 129 -4.23 -4.38 -17.15
C TYR A 129 -5.17 -3.17 -17.30
N GLN A 130 -4.76 -1.98 -16.85
CA GLN A 130 -5.49 -0.71 -17.01
C GLN A 130 -5.66 -0.28 -18.47
N GLN A 131 -4.68 -0.57 -19.33
CA GLN A 131 -4.78 -0.23 -20.76
C GLN A 131 -5.86 -1.08 -21.44
N ASP A 132 -5.94 -2.36 -21.05
CA ASP A 132 -6.90 -3.32 -21.61
C ASP A 132 -8.28 -3.24 -20.94
N ASN A 133 -8.35 -2.76 -19.69
CA ASN A 133 -9.56 -2.72 -18.87
C ASN A 133 -9.81 -1.31 -18.34
N LYS A 134 -11.01 -0.78 -18.58
CA LYS A 134 -11.41 0.49 -17.95
C LYS A 134 -11.70 0.29 -16.47
N ILE A 135 -10.77 0.70 -15.62
CA ILE A 135 -10.95 0.72 -14.17
C ILE A 135 -11.82 1.92 -13.78
N ALA A 136 -12.76 1.69 -12.87
CA ALA A 136 -13.60 2.76 -12.36
C ALA A 136 -12.81 3.65 -11.38
N ALA A 137 -13.11 4.94 -11.37
CA ALA A 137 -12.67 5.80 -10.29
C ALA A 137 -13.19 5.26 -8.95
N ASP A 138 -12.39 5.38 -7.90
CA ASP A 138 -12.62 4.83 -6.56
C ASP A 138 -12.69 3.29 -6.47
N GLU A 139 -12.28 2.58 -7.52
CA GLU A 139 -12.11 1.13 -7.44
C GLU A 139 -11.04 0.78 -6.40
N LYS A 140 -11.28 -0.31 -5.67
CA LYS A 140 -10.35 -0.75 -4.62
C LYS A 140 -9.06 -1.24 -5.27
N GLY A 141 -7.93 -0.74 -4.80
CA GLY A 141 -6.59 -1.21 -5.19
C GLY A 141 -5.97 -2.11 -4.13
N PRO A 142 -6.47 -3.35 -3.88
CA PRO A 142 -5.97 -4.20 -2.79
C PRO A 142 -4.48 -4.51 -2.95
N GLY A 143 -3.98 -4.72 -4.17
CA GLY A 143 -2.55 -4.95 -4.42
C GLY A 143 -1.69 -3.76 -3.97
N PHE A 144 -2.04 -2.54 -4.36
CA PHE A 144 -1.34 -1.31 -3.93
C PHE A 144 -1.37 -1.13 -2.40
N MET A 145 -2.52 -1.37 -1.78
CA MET A 145 -2.67 -1.29 -0.32
C MET A 145 -1.81 -2.33 0.41
N GLN A 146 -1.77 -3.56 -0.10
CA GLN A 146 -1.04 -4.67 0.52
C GLN A 146 0.47 -4.50 0.35
N LEU A 147 0.91 -4.14 -0.86
CA LEU A 147 2.32 -3.87 -1.17
C LEU A 147 2.86 -2.70 -0.36
N SER A 148 2.16 -1.56 -0.32
CA SER A 148 2.59 -0.41 0.51
C SER A 148 2.74 -0.76 1.99
N THR A 149 1.90 -1.65 2.52
CA THR A 149 2.04 -2.14 3.90
C THR A 149 3.29 -3.00 4.06
N MET A 150 3.53 -3.97 3.17
CA MET A 150 4.72 -4.83 3.25
C MET A 150 6.03 -4.06 2.99
N LEU A 151 6.02 -3.07 2.10
CA LEU A 151 7.15 -2.17 1.87
C LEU A 151 7.45 -1.34 3.12
N ASN A 152 6.42 -0.82 3.80
CA ASN A 152 6.58 -0.14 5.08
C ASN A 152 7.13 -1.08 6.17
N ASP A 153 6.61 -2.30 6.28
CA ASP A 153 7.06 -3.31 7.26
C ASP A 153 8.52 -3.73 6.99
N THR A 154 8.98 -3.68 5.73
CA THR A 154 10.38 -3.92 5.32
C THR A 154 11.26 -2.66 5.29
N LYS A 155 10.77 -1.53 5.85
CA LYS A 155 11.46 -0.23 5.89
C LYS A 155 11.82 0.36 4.52
N GLN A 156 11.22 -0.12 3.44
CA GLN A 156 11.34 0.45 2.10
C GLN A 156 10.33 1.61 1.93
N PHE A 157 10.46 2.63 2.77
CA PHE A 157 9.46 3.71 2.90
C PHE A 157 9.23 4.49 1.61
N ASP A 158 10.30 4.82 0.88
CA ASP A 158 10.19 5.58 -0.37
C ASP A 158 9.42 4.81 -1.45
N LYS A 159 9.69 3.50 -1.58
CA LYS A 159 8.91 2.63 -2.46
C LYS A 159 7.46 2.52 -2.01
N ALA A 160 7.21 2.42 -0.70
CA ALA A 160 5.86 2.35 -0.16
C ALA A 160 5.03 3.62 -0.49
N ILE A 161 5.65 4.79 -0.41
CA ILE A 161 5.04 6.07 -0.80
C ILE A 161 4.79 6.11 -2.30
N ALA A 162 5.77 5.73 -3.13
CA ALA A 162 5.63 5.71 -4.58
C ALA A 162 4.47 4.81 -5.04
N VAL A 163 4.31 3.62 -4.44
CA VAL A 163 3.16 2.73 -4.71
C VAL A 163 1.83 3.42 -4.38
N CYS A 164 1.74 4.14 -3.26
CA CYS A 164 0.52 4.85 -2.89
C CYS A 164 0.23 6.01 -3.86
N GLN A 165 1.26 6.75 -4.27
CA GLN A 165 1.13 7.85 -5.24
C GLN A 165 0.67 7.32 -6.61
N GLN A 166 1.23 6.21 -7.07
CA GLN A 166 0.83 5.57 -8.32
C GLN A 166 -0.65 5.13 -8.27
N ALA A 167 -1.10 4.57 -7.13
CA ALA A 167 -2.51 4.22 -6.94
C ALA A 167 -3.43 5.45 -7.04
N MET A 168 -3.00 6.61 -6.54
CA MET A 168 -3.74 7.86 -6.66
C MET A 168 -3.80 8.38 -8.10
N THR A 169 -2.72 8.22 -8.90
CA THR A 169 -2.75 8.54 -10.34
C THR A 169 -3.80 7.71 -11.07
N TYR A 170 -4.01 6.47 -10.63
CA TYR A 170 -5.05 5.57 -11.12
C TYR A 170 -6.43 5.79 -10.47
N GLN A 171 -6.57 6.79 -9.60
CA GLN A 171 -7.81 7.10 -8.87
C GLN A 171 -8.35 5.91 -8.06
N LEU A 172 -7.45 5.08 -7.52
CA LEU A 172 -7.82 3.92 -6.70
C LEU A 172 -8.07 4.30 -5.24
N SER A 173 -8.90 3.52 -4.57
CA SER A 173 -9.13 3.59 -3.13
C SER A 173 -8.37 2.50 -2.36
N ASP A 174 -7.82 2.85 -1.19
CA ASP A 174 -7.19 1.89 -0.27
C ASP A 174 -8.20 1.22 0.67
N GLY A 175 -9.49 1.55 0.53
CA GLY A 175 -10.58 1.03 1.35
C GLY A 175 -10.76 1.72 2.70
N THR A 176 -9.97 2.74 3.03
CA THR A 176 -10.13 3.58 4.22
C THR A 176 -10.77 4.93 3.89
N VAL A 177 -11.32 5.60 4.90
CA VAL A 177 -11.94 6.93 4.76
C VAL A 177 -10.94 7.97 4.22
N THR A 178 -9.66 7.85 4.60
CA THR A 178 -8.60 8.80 4.18
C THR A 178 -7.88 8.38 2.91
N GLY A 179 -8.21 7.23 2.33
CA GLY A 179 -7.55 6.71 1.14
C GLY A 179 -6.02 6.53 1.27
N PHE A 180 -5.36 6.51 0.11
CA PHE A 180 -3.90 6.43 0.00
C PHE A 180 -3.16 7.66 0.56
N GLU A 181 -3.80 8.84 0.60
CA GLU A 181 -3.22 10.04 1.21
C GLU A 181 -2.96 9.85 2.72
N GLY A 182 -3.96 9.35 3.45
CA GLY A 182 -3.80 9.04 4.86
C GLY A 182 -2.74 7.96 5.10
N ARG A 183 -2.54 7.06 4.14
CA ARG A 183 -1.49 6.04 4.19
C ARG A 183 -0.10 6.61 3.99
N ILE A 184 0.09 7.48 3.00
CA ILE A 184 1.36 8.18 2.77
C ILE A 184 1.81 8.91 4.04
N ASN A 185 0.90 9.68 4.66
CA ASN A 185 1.17 10.39 5.91
C ASN A 185 1.63 9.47 7.06
N ARG A 186 1.11 8.23 7.14
CA ARG A 186 1.55 7.25 8.16
C ARG A 186 2.92 6.67 7.84
N ILE A 187 3.21 6.42 6.56
CA ILE A 187 4.51 5.90 6.09
C ILE A 187 5.59 6.96 6.30
N GLU A 188 5.34 8.23 5.98
CA GLU A 188 6.29 9.33 6.22
C GLU A 188 6.64 9.46 7.70
N LYS A 189 5.65 9.38 8.59
CA LYS A 189 5.89 9.37 10.04
C LYS A 189 6.73 8.17 10.49
N ALA A 190 6.54 7.00 9.87
CA ALA A 190 7.35 5.82 10.15
C ALA A 190 8.79 5.98 9.64
N LYS A 191 8.96 6.61 8.48
CA LYS A 191 10.26 6.94 7.90
C LYS A 191 11.07 7.88 8.80
N SER A 192 10.46 8.98 9.27
CA SER A 192 11.13 9.92 10.19
C SER A 192 11.60 9.21 11.45
N LYS A 193 10.71 8.44 12.10
CA LYS A 193 11.03 7.68 13.32
C LYS A 193 12.10 6.59 13.16
N ALA A 194 12.39 6.16 11.94
CA ALA A 194 13.40 5.15 11.65
C ALA A 194 14.75 5.76 11.24
N GLY A 195 14.76 7.05 10.90
CA GLY A 195 15.97 7.83 10.59
C GLY A 195 16.47 8.67 11.78
N ASP A 196 15.64 8.87 12.80
CA ASP A 196 16.02 9.30 14.16
C ASP A 196 16.62 8.14 14.97
#